data_AF-A0A7S2YCH4-F1
#
_entry.id   AF-A0A7S2YCH4-F1
#
_cell.length_a   1.000
_cell.length_b   1.000
_cell.length_c   1.000
_cell.angle_alpha   90.00
_cell.angle_beta   90.00
_cell.angle_gamma   90.00
#
_symmetry.space_group_name_H-M   'P 1'
#
loop_
_entity.id
_entity.type
_entity.pdbx_description
1 polymer ?
#
loop_
_entity_poly.entity_id
_entity_poly.type
_entity_poly.pdbx_seq_one_letter_code
_entity_poly.pdbx_strand_id
1 'polypeptide(L)'
;FAKELPNLLGPGSSIDVLCLNAGIARNTAATDVLRTDDGFELTVGVNHFGHFLLNSLLLPMVQPKGKIVVTASSVHDPESPGGAQGVPATLGDLKGLEVDGKACEMIDGGVFNADKAYKDSKLCNVFFTRELQRRLESSESTKDIVANCFTPGLIVGTGLFRDQNKIFTKLFDFAATDLLKVGETPAWGGGCLSYMVDSVWDRGTYYGSAPGSSKYGDDAYGNQFAPNPVSEEAQDDAKAKRFWELTETALGLA
;
A
#
# COMPACT_ATOMS: atom_id res chain seq x y z
N PHE A 1 19.73 3.41 -6.05
CA PHE A 1 18.79 4.48 -6.43
C PHE A 1 18.64 5.53 -5.34
N ALA A 2 17.96 5.26 -4.20
CA ALA A 2 17.69 6.29 -3.19
C ALA A 2 18.95 7.00 -2.64
N LYS A 3 20.04 6.25 -2.38
CA LYS A 3 21.34 6.82 -1.98
C LYS A 3 21.97 7.74 -3.03
N GLU A 4 21.65 7.53 -4.30
CA GLU A 4 22.12 8.34 -5.43
C GLU A 4 21.16 9.50 -5.73
N LEU A 5 19.96 9.51 -5.16
CA LEU A 5 18.94 10.50 -5.47
C LEU A 5 19.38 11.95 -5.16
N PRO A 6 20.07 12.24 -4.03
CA PRO A 6 20.64 13.57 -3.80
C PRO A 6 21.60 14.01 -4.92
N ASN A 7 22.40 13.08 -5.45
CA ASN A 7 23.33 13.36 -6.55
C ASN A 7 22.58 13.61 -7.86
N LEU A 8 21.49 12.88 -8.10
CA LEU A 8 20.66 13.02 -9.31
C LEU A 8 19.83 14.30 -9.31
N LEU A 9 19.30 14.70 -8.16
CA LEU A 9 18.47 15.90 -8.03
C LEU A 9 19.30 17.19 -7.88
N GLY A 10 20.58 17.06 -7.50
CA GLY A 10 21.48 18.19 -7.28
C GLY A 10 21.45 18.73 -5.83
N PRO A 11 22.47 19.51 -5.43
CA PRO A 11 22.57 20.07 -4.08
C PRO A 11 21.38 20.99 -3.75
N GLY A 12 20.82 20.84 -2.55
CA GLY A 12 19.71 21.67 -2.06
C GLY A 12 18.33 21.26 -2.56
N SER A 13 18.22 20.19 -3.34
CA SER A 13 16.95 19.64 -3.79
C SER A 13 16.18 18.97 -2.67
N SER A 14 14.87 19.22 -2.63
CA SER A 14 13.91 18.67 -1.67
C SER A 14 12.79 17.92 -2.38
N ILE A 15 12.05 17.13 -1.61
CA ILE A 15 10.87 16.39 -2.07
C ILE A 15 9.64 17.06 -1.46
N ASP A 16 8.78 17.62 -2.30
CA ASP A 16 7.47 18.11 -1.87
C ASP A 16 6.55 16.95 -1.49
N VAL A 17 6.56 15.90 -2.32
CA VAL A 17 5.63 14.78 -2.24
C VAL A 17 6.33 13.47 -2.61
N LEU A 18 6.21 12.46 -1.75
CA LEU A 18 6.68 11.10 -1.99
C LEU A 18 5.49 10.16 -2.20
N CYS A 19 5.31 9.67 -3.42
CA CYS A 19 4.24 8.72 -3.76
C CYS A 19 4.78 7.29 -3.80
N LEU A 20 4.42 6.49 -2.79
CA LEU A 20 4.73 5.06 -2.69
C LEU A 20 3.63 4.24 -3.39
N ASN A 21 3.59 4.35 -4.72
CA ASN A 21 2.51 3.81 -5.54
C ASN A 21 2.80 2.44 -6.19
N ALA A 22 4.07 2.09 -6.38
CA ALA A 22 4.44 0.88 -7.10
C ALA A 22 3.86 -0.38 -6.44
N GLY A 23 3.46 -1.36 -7.24
CA GLY A 23 3.01 -2.62 -6.68
C GLY A 23 2.80 -3.69 -7.72
N ILE A 24 2.85 -4.93 -7.24
CA ILE A 24 2.64 -6.15 -8.00
C ILE A 24 1.62 -7.03 -7.28
N ALA A 25 0.99 -7.91 -8.03
CA ALA A 25 0.17 -9.00 -7.54
C ALA A 25 0.50 -10.22 -8.39
N ARG A 26 0.78 -11.35 -7.73
CA ARG A 26 1.05 -12.61 -8.43
C ARG A 26 -0.26 -13.28 -8.84
N ASN A 27 -0.15 -14.27 -9.73
CA ASN A 27 -1.27 -15.16 -10.05
C ASN A 27 -1.85 -15.76 -8.75
N THR A 28 -3.16 -15.68 -8.54
CA THR A 28 -3.76 -16.15 -7.26
C THR A 28 -3.68 -17.66 -7.08
N ALA A 29 -3.47 -18.40 -8.18
CA ALA A 29 -3.24 -19.84 -8.14
C ALA A 29 -1.75 -20.23 -8.00
N ALA A 30 -0.83 -19.25 -7.91
CA ALA A 30 0.58 -19.53 -7.69
C ALA A 30 0.81 -20.14 -6.30
N THR A 31 1.61 -21.20 -6.26
CA THR A 31 1.95 -21.95 -5.03
C THR A 31 3.44 -21.95 -4.73
N ASP A 32 4.27 -21.54 -5.70
CA ASP A 32 5.69 -21.33 -5.54
C ASP A 32 5.96 -20.01 -4.81
N VAL A 33 6.97 -19.97 -3.95
CA VAL A 33 7.39 -18.73 -3.26
C VAL A 33 8.52 -18.09 -4.06
N LEU A 34 8.21 -16.98 -4.74
CA LEU A 34 9.24 -16.16 -5.38
C LEU A 34 9.78 -15.15 -4.38
N ARG A 35 11.06 -14.81 -4.54
CA ARG A 35 11.77 -13.88 -3.66
C ARG A 35 12.43 -12.76 -4.45
N THR A 36 12.60 -11.61 -3.81
CA THR A 36 13.49 -10.55 -4.29
C THR A 36 14.95 -10.98 -4.15
N ASP A 37 15.87 -10.24 -4.77
CA ASP A 37 17.31 -10.49 -4.64
C ASP A 37 17.82 -10.39 -3.18
N ASP A 38 17.12 -9.61 -2.34
CA ASP A 38 17.42 -9.45 -0.91
C ASP A 38 16.83 -10.58 -0.02
N GLY A 39 15.98 -11.44 -0.62
CA GLY A 39 15.41 -12.63 0.02
C GLY A 39 14.00 -12.50 0.58
N PHE A 40 13.34 -11.35 0.43
CA PHE A 40 11.94 -11.15 0.85
C PHE A 40 10.99 -11.90 -0.08
N GLU A 41 9.83 -12.36 0.39
CA GLU A 41 8.74 -12.77 -0.51
C GLU A 41 8.45 -11.64 -1.51
N LEU A 42 8.31 -11.98 -2.78
CA LEU A 42 8.32 -11.03 -3.88
C LEU A 42 7.25 -9.94 -3.77
N THR A 43 6.01 -10.30 -3.42
CA THR A 43 4.86 -9.39 -3.39
C THR A 43 4.98 -8.39 -2.24
N VAL A 44 5.20 -8.86 -1.01
CA VAL A 44 5.38 -7.99 0.17
C VAL A 44 6.70 -7.23 0.08
N GLY A 45 7.75 -7.87 -0.46
CA GLY A 45 9.04 -7.28 -0.77
C GLY A 45 8.93 -6.01 -1.60
N VAL A 46 8.20 -6.09 -2.72
CA VAL A 46 7.99 -4.94 -3.62
C VAL A 46 7.00 -3.94 -3.04
N ASN A 47 5.83 -4.41 -2.59
CA ASN A 47 4.71 -3.52 -2.24
C ASN A 47 4.90 -2.79 -0.91
N HIS A 48 5.69 -3.37 0.01
CA HIS A 48 5.87 -2.86 1.36
C HIS A 48 7.33 -2.64 1.73
N PHE A 49 8.19 -3.67 1.79
CA PHE A 49 9.57 -3.51 2.29
C PHE A 49 10.39 -2.52 1.44
N GLY A 50 10.25 -2.57 0.11
CA GLY A 50 10.88 -1.62 -0.79
C GLY A 50 10.39 -0.18 -0.57
N HIS A 51 9.09 0.00 -0.34
CA HIS A 51 8.51 1.30 -0.01
C HIS A 51 8.94 1.82 1.36
N PHE A 52 8.99 0.96 2.37
CA PHE A 52 9.47 1.29 3.71
C PHE A 52 10.91 1.79 3.64
N LEU A 53 11.79 1.02 2.99
CA LEU A 53 13.20 1.40 2.83
C LEU A 53 13.35 2.68 2.03
N LEU A 54 12.61 2.83 0.93
CA LEU A 54 12.63 4.04 0.11
C LEU A 54 12.21 5.26 0.91
N ASN A 55 11.13 5.16 1.70
CA ASN A 55 10.69 6.20 2.61
C ASN A 55 11.77 6.55 3.63
N SER A 56 12.33 5.56 4.33
CA SER A 56 13.36 5.80 5.35
C SER A 56 14.60 6.51 4.79
N LEU A 57 15.00 6.17 3.56
CA LEU A 57 16.15 6.80 2.90
C LEU A 57 15.84 8.20 2.37
N LEU A 58 14.60 8.48 1.97
CA LEU A 58 14.22 9.77 1.37
C LEU A 58 13.55 10.74 2.34
N LEU A 59 13.11 10.29 3.51
CA LEU A 59 12.47 11.12 4.52
C LEU A 59 13.28 12.38 4.88
N PRO A 60 14.63 12.32 5.01
CA PRO A 60 15.43 13.53 5.28
C PRO A 60 15.37 14.58 4.16
N MET A 61 14.96 14.20 2.94
CA MET A 61 14.79 15.12 1.81
C MET A 61 13.36 15.66 1.69
N VAL A 62 12.38 15.08 2.40
CA VAL A 62 11.00 15.56 2.39
C VAL A 62 10.95 16.89 3.13
N GLN A 63 10.46 17.93 2.47
CA GLN A 63 10.45 19.27 3.03
C GLN A 63 9.51 19.39 4.24
N PRO A 64 9.69 20.39 5.12
CA PRO A 64 8.68 20.76 6.09
C PRO A 64 7.34 21.03 5.37
N LYS A 65 6.26 20.39 5.81
CA LYS A 65 4.94 20.39 5.13
C LYS A 65 4.88 19.60 3.82
N GLY A 66 5.83 18.70 3.58
CA GLY A 66 5.73 17.71 2.51
C GLY A 66 4.67 16.64 2.78
N LYS A 67 4.36 15.84 1.76
CA LYS A 67 3.38 14.76 1.84
C LYS A 67 4.00 13.41 1.49
N ILE A 68 3.54 12.36 2.16
CA ILE A 68 3.85 10.97 1.83
C ILE A 68 2.52 10.28 1.54
N VAL A 69 2.35 9.79 0.31
CA VAL A 69 1.11 9.15 -0.16
C VAL A 69 1.38 7.70 -0.50
N VAL A 70 0.69 6.79 0.18
CA VAL A 70 0.91 5.34 0.05
C VAL A 70 -0.27 4.67 -0.64
N THR A 71 -0.01 3.90 -1.70
CA THR A 71 -1.07 3.13 -2.37
C THR A 71 -1.32 1.81 -1.62
N ALA A 72 -2.45 1.76 -0.94
CA ALA A 72 -3.00 0.58 -0.28
C ALA A 72 -4.08 -0.06 -1.18
N SER A 73 -5.07 -0.74 -0.60
CA SER A 73 -6.23 -1.28 -1.30
C SER A 73 -7.33 -1.63 -0.30
N SER A 74 -8.60 -1.65 -0.73
CA SER A 74 -9.70 -2.10 0.11
C SER A 74 -9.58 -3.57 0.53
N VAL A 75 -8.86 -4.40 -0.21
CA VAL A 75 -8.66 -5.82 0.13
C VAL A 75 -7.84 -6.04 1.41
N HIS A 76 -7.26 -4.98 2.00
CA HIS A 76 -6.69 -5.03 3.34
C HIS A 76 -7.75 -5.34 4.42
N ASP A 77 -9.01 -5.05 4.12
CA ASP A 77 -10.13 -5.26 5.02
C ASP A 77 -10.90 -6.54 4.64
N PRO A 78 -10.89 -7.56 5.51
CA PRO A 78 -11.65 -8.80 5.31
C PRO A 78 -13.15 -8.57 5.09
N GLU A 79 -13.72 -7.48 5.59
CA GLU A 79 -15.15 -7.16 5.43
C GLU A 79 -15.46 -6.43 4.11
N SER A 80 -14.43 -6.00 3.37
CA SER A 80 -14.63 -5.42 2.05
C SER A 80 -15.05 -6.48 1.03
N PRO A 81 -15.82 -6.12 -0.03
CA PRO A 81 -16.26 -7.10 -1.04
C PRO A 81 -15.12 -7.88 -1.71
N GLY A 82 -13.93 -7.28 -1.85
CA GLY A 82 -12.75 -7.94 -2.39
C GLY A 82 -11.92 -8.68 -1.35
N GLY A 83 -11.86 -8.18 -0.11
CA GLY A 83 -11.09 -8.80 0.97
C GLY A 83 -11.72 -10.09 1.48
N ALA A 84 -13.06 -10.17 1.46
CA ALA A 84 -13.83 -11.35 1.88
C ALA A 84 -13.68 -12.57 0.96
N GLN A 85 -13.19 -12.37 -0.27
CA GLN A 85 -13.06 -13.44 -1.27
C GLN A 85 -11.72 -14.15 -1.13
N GLY A 86 -11.69 -15.48 -1.07
CA GLY A 86 -10.43 -16.22 -0.91
C GLY A 86 -9.93 -16.19 0.53
N VAL A 87 -8.61 -16.18 0.73
CA VAL A 87 -8.04 -16.13 2.09
C VAL A 87 -7.91 -14.66 2.52
N PRO A 88 -8.50 -14.25 3.65
CA PRO A 88 -8.51 -12.86 4.08
C PRO A 88 -7.12 -12.36 4.48
N ALA A 89 -6.93 -11.04 4.41
CA ALA A 89 -5.75 -10.39 4.93
C ALA A 89 -5.67 -10.59 6.45
N THR A 90 -4.49 -10.92 6.95
CA THR A 90 -4.17 -10.77 8.37
C THR A 90 -2.67 -10.87 8.58
N LEU A 91 -2.13 -10.05 9.48
CA LEU A 91 -0.72 -10.15 9.87
C LEU A 91 -0.54 -11.05 11.11
N GLY A 92 -1.62 -11.64 11.62
CA GLY A 92 -1.60 -12.55 12.76
C GLY A 92 -0.98 -11.90 13.99
N ASP A 93 -0.10 -12.62 14.67
CA ASP A 93 0.73 -12.11 15.77
C ASP A 93 2.13 -11.65 15.30
N LEU A 94 2.30 -11.46 13.98
CA LEU A 94 3.55 -11.13 13.29
C LEU A 94 4.62 -12.23 13.36
N LYS A 95 4.24 -13.46 13.72
CA LYS A 95 5.19 -14.55 13.99
C LYS A 95 6.12 -14.87 12.83
N GLY A 96 5.63 -14.83 11.59
CA GLY A 96 6.47 -15.08 10.42
C GLY A 96 7.61 -14.06 10.35
N LEU A 97 7.26 -12.77 10.40
CA LEU A 97 8.26 -11.70 10.39
C LEU A 97 9.15 -11.71 11.64
N GLU A 98 8.62 -12.04 12.81
CA GLU A 98 9.39 -12.10 14.05
C GLU A 98 10.42 -13.24 14.07
N VAL A 99 10.03 -14.44 13.64
CA VAL A 99 10.86 -15.64 13.73
C VAL A 99 11.78 -15.76 12.54
N ASP A 100 11.26 -15.58 11.33
CA ASP A 100 11.99 -15.80 10.09
C ASP A 100 12.58 -14.51 9.51
N GLY A 101 12.20 -13.34 10.06
CA GLY A 101 12.67 -12.04 9.59
C GLY A 101 12.41 -11.86 8.10
N LYS A 102 13.44 -11.43 7.37
CA LYS A 102 13.39 -11.29 5.91
C LYS A 102 13.04 -12.59 5.16
N ALA A 103 13.24 -13.75 5.77
CA ALA A 103 13.00 -15.04 5.13
C ALA A 103 11.53 -15.49 5.21
N CYS A 104 10.67 -14.81 5.98
CA CYS A 104 9.28 -15.16 6.11
C CYS A 104 8.57 -15.22 4.75
N GLU A 105 7.76 -16.26 4.54
CA GLU A 105 6.95 -16.39 3.31
C GLU A 105 5.62 -15.65 3.44
N MET A 106 5.10 -15.56 4.67
CA MET A 106 3.92 -14.81 5.06
C MET A 106 4.21 -14.09 6.38
N ILE A 107 3.71 -12.87 6.55
CA ILE A 107 3.99 -12.05 7.75
C ILE A 107 3.48 -12.71 9.04
N ASP A 108 2.34 -13.40 8.96
CA ASP A 108 1.74 -14.15 10.06
C ASP A 108 2.40 -15.52 10.33
N GLY A 109 3.33 -15.95 9.47
CA GLY A 109 3.96 -17.27 9.56
C GLY A 109 3.09 -18.43 9.06
N GLY A 110 1.99 -18.13 8.37
CA GLY A 110 1.15 -19.12 7.71
C GLY A 110 1.77 -19.74 6.46
N VAL A 111 1.08 -20.72 5.89
CA VAL A 111 1.46 -21.32 4.59
C VAL A 111 1.29 -20.27 3.49
N PHE A 112 2.27 -20.18 2.59
CA PHE A 112 2.23 -19.24 1.48
C PHE A 112 0.94 -19.34 0.67
N ASN A 113 0.36 -18.17 0.38
CA ASN A 113 -0.77 -18.01 -0.51
C ASN A 113 -0.62 -16.68 -1.27
N ALA A 114 -0.57 -16.73 -2.60
CA ALA A 114 -0.29 -15.56 -3.43
C ALA A 114 -1.36 -14.46 -3.35
N ASP A 115 -2.65 -14.84 -3.25
CA ASP A 115 -3.75 -13.90 -3.05
C ASP A 115 -3.64 -13.22 -1.68
N LYS A 116 -3.45 -14.01 -0.61
CA LYS A 116 -3.24 -13.48 0.74
C LYS A 116 -2.02 -12.58 0.82
N ALA A 117 -0.89 -12.94 0.20
CA ALA A 117 0.34 -12.14 0.22
C ALA A 117 0.13 -10.74 -0.36
N TYR A 118 -0.66 -10.62 -1.42
CA TYR A 118 -1.07 -9.31 -1.95
C TYR A 118 -1.90 -8.53 -0.93
N LYS A 119 -2.93 -9.16 -0.34
CA LYS A 119 -3.80 -8.50 0.64
C LYS A 119 -3.05 -8.07 1.90
N ASP A 120 -2.21 -8.96 2.44
CA ASP A 120 -1.32 -8.68 3.56
C ASP A 120 -0.40 -7.51 3.23
N SER A 121 0.17 -7.45 2.02
CA SER A 121 1.01 -6.30 1.62
C SER A 121 0.25 -4.97 1.64
N LYS A 122 -1.06 -4.98 1.35
CA LYS A 122 -1.92 -3.78 1.40
C LYS A 122 -2.30 -3.43 2.83
N LEU A 123 -2.48 -4.42 3.71
CA LEU A 123 -2.62 -4.23 5.15
C LEU A 123 -1.34 -3.66 5.78
N CYS A 124 -0.16 -4.16 5.40
CA CYS A 124 1.13 -3.60 5.78
C CYS A 124 1.24 -2.11 5.41
N ASN A 125 0.75 -1.70 4.24
CA ASN A 125 0.76 -0.29 3.82
C ASN A 125 -0.16 0.60 4.69
N VAL A 126 -1.29 0.07 5.17
CA VAL A 126 -2.16 0.79 6.11
C VAL A 126 -1.49 0.94 7.47
N PHE A 127 -0.95 -0.15 8.03
CA PHE A 127 -0.17 -0.12 9.27
C PHE A 127 1.01 0.86 9.20
N PHE A 128 1.77 0.77 8.11
CA PHE A 128 2.90 1.65 7.83
C PHE A 128 2.51 3.11 7.85
N THR A 129 1.42 3.47 7.16
CA THR A 129 0.98 4.87 7.07
C THR A 129 0.59 5.42 8.43
N ARG A 130 -0.16 4.65 9.21
CA ARG A 130 -0.61 5.04 10.55
C ARG A 130 0.57 5.25 11.50
N GLU A 131 1.49 4.30 11.54
CA GLU A 131 2.67 4.39 12.40
C GLU A 131 3.68 5.45 11.91
N LEU A 132 3.85 5.61 10.59
CA LEU A 132 4.65 6.68 10.00
C LEU A 132 4.13 8.04 10.48
N GLN A 133 2.82 8.29 10.39
CA GLN A 133 2.25 9.56 10.85
C GLN A 133 2.55 9.81 12.33
N ARG A 134 2.33 8.82 13.20
CA ARG A 134 2.63 8.92 14.64
C ARG A 134 4.10 9.26 14.88
N ARG A 135 5.01 8.66 14.11
CA ARG A 135 6.45 8.90 14.22
C ARG A 135 6.84 10.29 13.73
N LEU A 136 6.29 10.74 12.59
CA LEU A 136 6.52 12.09 12.05
C LEU A 136 6.16 13.16 13.09
N GLU A 137 5.02 12.98 13.77
CA GLU A 137 4.52 13.90 14.81
C GLU A 137 5.37 13.94 16.08
N SER A 138 6.11 12.86 16.36
CA SER A 138 6.95 12.80 17.56
C SER A 138 8.29 13.53 17.42
N SER A 139 8.64 13.99 16.21
CA SER A 139 9.88 14.73 15.94
C SER A 139 9.61 16.14 15.41
N GLU A 140 10.26 17.13 16.03
CA GLU A 140 10.12 18.55 15.70
C GLU A 140 10.45 18.86 14.22
N SER A 141 11.42 18.14 13.63
CA SER A 141 11.82 18.37 12.23
C SER A 141 10.84 17.80 11.21
N THR A 142 9.95 16.89 11.61
CA THR A 142 9.06 16.16 10.70
C THR A 142 7.58 16.31 11.02
N LYS A 143 7.21 16.94 12.15
CA LYS A 143 5.82 17.02 12.64
C LYS A 143 4.83 17.67 11.66
N ASP A 144 5.33 18.50 10.75
CA ASP A 144 4.53 19.18 9.74
C ASP A 144 4.33 18.34 8.46
N ILE A 145 5.05 17.23 8.30
CA ILE A 145 4.85 16.28 7.21
C ILE A 145 3.57 15.48 7.48
N VAL A 146 2.80 15.22 6.42
CA VAL A 146 1.59 14.38 6.50
C VAL A 146 1.77 13.11 5.68
N ALA A 147 1.40 11.97 6.27
CA ALA A 147 1.38 10.68 5.64
C ALA A 147 -0.07 10.14 5.59
N ASN A 148 -0.54 9.81 4.39
CA ASN A 148 -1.86 9.20 4.19
C ASN A 148 -1.76 8.06 3.18
N CYS A 149 -2.77 7.20 3.18
CA CYS A 149 -2.87 6.11 2.22
C CYS A 149 -4.23 6.08 1.56
N PHE A 150 -4.32 5.41 0.43
CA PHE A 150 -5.58 5.32 -0.30
C PHE A 150 -5.73 4.03 -1.09
N THR A 151 -6.96 3.71 -1.46
CA THR A 151 -7.28 2.73 -2.51
C THR A 151 -7.83 3.44 -3.74
N PRO A 152 -7.30 3.18 -4.95
CA PRO A 152 -7.89 3.68 -6.18
C PRO A 152 -9.11 2.86 -6.65
N GLY A 153 -9.52 1.85 -5.87
CA GLY A 153 -10.55 0.87 -6.26
C GLY A 153 -10.02 -0.24 -7.17
N LEU A 154 -10.93 -1.01 -7.76
CA LEU A 154 -10.60 -2.16 -8.60
C LEU A 154 -10.29 -1.71 -10.04
N ILE A 155 -9.01 -1.54 -10.38
CA ILE A 155 -8.60 -1.16 -11.75
C ILE A 155 -8.04 -2.37 -12.50
N VAL A 156 -8.89 -3.06 -13.25
CA VAL A 156 -8.55 -4.30 -13.96
C VAL A 156 -7.65 -4.05 -15.18
N GLY A 157 -7.74 -2.87 -15.80
CA GLY A 157 -6.95 -2.49 -16.97
C GLY A 157 -5.48 -2.14 -16.71
N THR A 158 -4.96 -2.31 -15.50
CA THR A 158 -3.54 -2.05 -15.18
C THR A 158 -2.66 -3.29 -15.36
N GLY A 159 -1.35 -3.08 -15.46
CA GLY A 159 -0.36 -4.16 -15.43
C GLY A 159 -0.33 -4.97 -14.13
N LEU A 160 -1.20 -4.70 -13.16
CA LEU A 160 -1.33 -5.45 -11.91
C LEU A 160 -1.85 -6.88 -12.15
N PHE A 161 -2.66 -7.09 -13.20
CA PHE A 161 -3.18 -8.41 -13.57
C PHE A 161 -2.34 -9.11 -14.65
N ARG A 162 -1.11 -8.65 -14.92
CA ARG A 162 -0.29 -9.14 -16.06
C ARG A 162 0.03 -10.64 -15.99
N ASP A 163 0.10 -11.19 -14.78
CA ASP A 163 0.46 -12.59 -14.50
C ASP A 163 -0.77 -13.49 -14.28
N GLN A 164 -1.97 -12.91 -14.30
CA GLN A 164 -3.22 -13.65 -14.23
C GLN A 164 -3.56 -14.29 -15.58
N ASN A 165 -4.40 -15.32 -15.59
CA ASN A 165 -4.84 -15.96 -16.83
C ASN A 165 -5.57 -14.92 -17.71
N LYS A 166 -4.99 -14.60 -18.87
CA LYS A 166 -5.47 -13.52 -19.76
C LYS A 166 -6.92 -13.67 -20.23
N ILE A 167 -7.43 -14.89 -20.34
CA ILE A 167 -8.83 -15.15 -20.72
C ILE A 167 -9.74 -14.85 -19.52
N PHE A 168 -9.36 -15.32 -18.33
CA PHE A 168 -10.06 -15.01 -17.09
C PHE A 168 -10.04 -13.51 -16.79
N THR A 169 -8.89 -12.83 -16.92
CA THR A 169 -8.77 -11.38 -16.70
C THR A 169 -9.68 -10.59 -17.64
N LYS A 170 -9.76 -10.96 -18.93
CA LYS A 170 -10.68 -10.29 -19.86
C LYS A 170 -12.16 -10.52 -19.52
N LEU A 171 -12.52 -11.74 -19.13
CA LEU A 171 -13.89 -12.06 -18.73
C LEU A 171 -14.27 -11.35 -17.42
N PHE A 172 -13.33 -11.31 -16.47
CA PHE A 172 -13.48 -10.61 -15.20
C PHE A 172 -13.54 -9.09 -15.40
N ASP A 173 -12.71 -8.52 -16.27
CA ASP A 173 -12.76 -7.09 -16.61
C ASP A 173 -14.13 -6.72 -17.20
N PHE A 174 -14.60 -7.49 -18.20
CA PHE A 174 -15.93 -7.28 -18.75
C PHE A 174 -17.03 -7.41 -17.69
N ALA A 175 -16.95 -8.42 -16.82
CA ALA A 175 -17.91 -8.59 -15.75
C ALA A 175 -17.85 -7.44 -14.72
N ALA A 176 -16.67 -7.01 -14.31
CA ALA A 176 -16.49 -5.98 -13.29
C ALA A 176 -16.80 -4.58 -13.82
N THR A 177 -16.37 -4.26 -15.03
CA THR A 177 -16.42 -2.92 -15.63
C THR A 177 -17.71 -2.69 -16.41
N ASP A 178 -18.11 -3.63 -17.28
CA ASP A 178 -19.26 -3.45 -18.18
C ASP A 178 -20.58 -3.99 -17.60
N LEU A 179 -20.54 -5.15 -16.92
CA LEU A 179 -21.74 -5.79 -16.39
C LEU A 179 -22.11 -5.29 -14.98
N LEU A 180 -21.15 -5.32 -14.05
CA LEU A 180 -21.36 -4.99 -12.63
C LEU A 180 -21.05 -3.51 -12.32
N LYS A 181 -20.31 -2.82 -13.19
CA LYS A 181 -19.91 -1.40 -13.05
C LYS A 181 -19.24 -1.08 -11.70
N VAL A 182 -18.43 -2.02 -11.21
CA VAL A 182 -17.63 -1.93 -9.99
C VAL A 182 -16.14 -1.70 -10.30
N GLY A 183 -15.74 -1.89 -11.55
CA GLY A 183 -14.40 -1.56 -12.05
C GLY A 183 -14.18 -0.06 -12.16
N GLU A 184 -12.99 0.39 -11.80
CA GLU A 184 -12.52 1.75 -11.93
C GLU A 184 -11.53 1.88 -13.10
N THR A 185 -11.31 3.11 -13.58
CA THR A 185 -10.42 3.39 -14.71
C THR A 185 -9.01 3.78 -14.27
N PRO A 186 -7.98 3.63 -15.13
CA PRO A 186 -6.65 4.19 -14.84
C PRO A 186 -6.64 5.71 -14.63
N ALA A 187 -7.49 6.44 -15.37
CA ALA A 187 -7.64 7.89 -15.20
C ALA A 187 -8.18 8.24 -13.81
N TRP A 188 -9.18 7.49 -13.33
CA TRP A 188 -9.68 7.60 -11.95
C TRP A 188 -8.58 7.35 -10.92
N GLY A 189 -7.81 6.26 -11.06
CA GLY A 189 -6.72 5.98 -10.14
C GLY A 189 -5.66 7.08 -10.08
N GLY A 190 -5.33 7.66 -11.24
CA GLY A 190 -4.46 8.83 -11.34
C GLY A 190 -5.05 10.07 -10.68
N GLY A 191 -6.34 10.32 -10.84
CA GLY A 191 -7.04 11.42 -10.20
C GLY A 191 -7.19 11.26 -8.69
N CYS A 192 -7.43 10.06 -8.17
CA CYS A 192 -7.35 9.76 -6.73
C CYS A 192 -5.97 10.13 -6.18
N LEU A 193 -4.89 9.71 -6.85
CA LEU A 193 -3.54 10.06 -6.44
C LEU A 193 -3.31 11.58 -6.48
N SER A 194 -3.71 12.26 -7.55
CA SER A 194 -3.62 13.72 -7.65
C SER A 194 -4.38 14.40 -6.51
N TYR A 195 -5.58 13.94 -6.19
CA TYR A 195 -6.37 14.50 -5.09
C TYR A 195 -5.69 14.31 -3.73
N MET A 196 -5.11 13.13 -3.47
CA MET A 196 -4.31 12.90 -2.25
C MET A 196 -3.13 13.86 -2.16
N VAL A 197 -2.48 14.14 -3.30
CA VAL A 197 -1.35 15.05 -3.40
C VAL A 197 -1.76 16.51 -3.21
N ASP A 198 -2.81 16.96 -3.88
CA ASP A 198 -3.15 18.39 -3.96
C ASP A 198 -4.01 18.84 -2.78
N SER A 199 -4.94 18.00 -2.33
CA SER A 199 -6.06 18.43 -1.46
C SER A 199 -6.03 17.84 -0.06
N VAL A 200 -5.44 16.66 0.14
CA VAL A 200 -5.52 15.96 1.43
C VAL A 200 -4.40 16.39 2.38
N TRP A 201 -4.80 16.83 3.57
CA TRP A 201 -3.91 17.25 4.67
C TRP A 201 -4.24 16.57 6.00
N ASP A 202 -5.11 15.56 5.97
CA ASP A 202 -5.34 14.69 7.11
C ASP A 202 -4.04 13.95 7.50
N ARG A 203 -4.07 13.26 8.63
CA ARG A 203 -2.87 12.69 9.26
C ARG A 203 -3.13 11.22 9.59
N GLY A 204 -2.46 10.32 8.86
CA GLY A 204 -2.55 8.88 9.08
C GLY A 204 -3.86 8.27 8.58
N THR A 205 -4.56 8.94 7.66
CA THR A 205 -5.90 8.58 7.21
C THR A 205 -5.85 7.69 5.97
N TYR A 206 -6.78 6.74 5.90
CA TYR A 206 -7.04 5.92 4.73
C TYR A 206 -8.21 6.50 3.92
N TYR A 207 -7.98 6.69 2.62
CA TYR A 207 -8.98 7.21 1.68
C TYR A 207 -9.45 6.12 0.71
N GLY A 208 -10.72 6.16 0.38
CA GLY A 208 -11.27 5.27 -0.64
C GLY A 208 -12.66 5.70 -1.08
N SER A 209 -13.24 4.89 -1.95
CA SER A 209 -14.60 5.12 -2.45
C SER A 209 -15.36 3.80 -2.58
N ALA A 210 -16.68 3.89 -2.63
CA ALA A 210 -17.50 2.75 -3.03
C ALA A 210 -17.16 2.31 -4.47
N PRO A 211 -17.28 1.02 -4.81
CA PRO A 211 -17.00 0.55 -6.17
C PRO A 211 -17.85 1.24 -7.23
N GLY A 212 -17.24 1.59 -8.36
CA GLY A 212 -17.89 2.26 -9.48
C GLY A 212 -18.06 3.77 -9.28
N SER A 213 -17.19 4.40 -8.49
CA SER A 213 -17.23 5.85 -8.23
C SER A 213 -16.69 6.69 -9.38
N SER A 214 -15.88 6.11 -10.27
CA SER A 214 -15.38 6.83 -11.47
C SER A 214 -16.47 7.38 -12.38
N LYS A 215 -17.70 6.83 -12.32
CA LYS A 215 -18.84 7.37 -13.09
C LYS A 215 -19.24 8.79 -12.71
N TYR A 216 -18.82 9.27 -11.54
CA TYR A 216 -19.09 10.62 -11.05
C TYR A 216 -18.01 11.64 -11.49
N GLY A 217 -16.94 11.19 -12.16
CA GLY A 217 -15.86 12.08 -12.62
C GLY A 217 -15.19 12.84 -11.47
N ASP A 218 -14.78 14.08 -11.73
CA ASP A 218 -14.03 14.90 -10.76
C ASP A 218 -14.86 15.31 -9.53
N ASP A 219 -16.19 15.35 -9.66
CA ASP A 219 -17.10 15.65 -8.53
C ASP A 219 -17.03 14.59 -7.43
N ALA A 220 -16.43 13.43 -7.70
CA ALA A 220 -16.30 12.37 -6.72
C ALA A 220 -15.23 12.66 -5.66
N TYR A 221 -14.24 13.50 -5.95
CA TYR A 221 -13.13 13.77 -5.04
C TYR A 221 -13.57 14.69 -3.89
N GLY A 222 -13.41 14.23 -2.65
CA GLY A 222 -13.96 14.89 -1.47
C GLY A 222 -15.44 14.58 -1.21
N ASN A 223 -16.08 13.80 -2.08
CA ASN A 223 -17.43 13.27 -1.91
C ASN A 223 -17.39 11.75 -1.78
N GLN A 224 -17.44 11.00 -2.89
CA GLN A 224 -17.36 9.54 -2.86
C GLN A 224 -15.95 9.04 -2.50
N PHE A 225 -14.90 9.73 -2.98
CA PHE A 225 -13.52 9.46 -2.58
C PHE A 225 -13.14 10.35 -1.39
N ALA A 226 -13.17 9.76 -0.21
CA ALA A 226 -13.13 10.46 1.08
C ALA A 226 -12.47 9.57 2.16
N PRO A 227 -12.24 10.07 3.39
CA PRO A 227 -11.80 9.24 4.50
C PRO A 227 -12.72 8.04 4.72
N ASN A 228 -12.13 6.86 4.84
CA ASN A 228 -12.82 5.60 5.10
C ASN A 228 -12.24 4.89 6.33
N PRO A 229 -13.06 4.09 7.03
CA PRO A 229 -12.54 3.21 8.07
C PRO A 229 -11.53 2.21 7.49
N VAL A 230 -10.59 1.80 8.34
CA VAL A 230 -9.68 0.70 8.08
C VAL A 230 -10.19 -0.55 8.82
N SER A 231 -9.70 -1.72 8.41
CA SER A 231 -10.04 -2.99 9.05
C SER A 231 -9.80 -2.99 10.56
N GLU A 232 -10.52 -3.82 11.32
CA GLU A 232 -10.37 -3.91 12.77
C GLU A 232 -8.91 -4.17 13.18
N GLU A 233 -8.22 -5.08 12.48
CA GLU A 233 -6.81 -5.36 12.73
C GLU A 233 -5.92 -4.13 12.51
N ALA A 234 -6.17 -3.34 11.46
CA ALA A 234 -5.38 -2.15 11.15
C ALA A 234 -5.53 -1.01 12.19
N GLN A 235 -6.51 -1.10 13.10
CA GLN A 235 -6.72 -0.12 14.17
C GLN A 235 -5.83 -0.39 15.40
N ASP A 236 -5.12 -1.53 15.45
CA ASP A 236 -4.22 -1.87 16.56
C ASP A 236 -2.88 -1.12 16.47
N ASP A 237 -2.80 0.02 17.16
CA ASP A 237 -1.59 0.86 17.21
C ASP A 237 -0.38 0.14 17.85
N ALA A 238 -0.60 -0.79 18.78
CA ALA A 238 0.49 -1.53 19.41
C ALA A 238 1.10 -2.54 18.42
N LYS A 239 0.25 -3.22 17.66
CA LYS A 239 0.68 -4.08 16.55
C LYS A 239 1.36 -3.25 15.45
N ALA A 240 0.84 -2.06 15.12
CA ALA A 240 1.46 -1.16 14.14
C ALA A 240 2.92 -0.82 14.51
N LYS A 241 3.14 -0.42 15.77
CA LYS A 241 4.47 -0.14 16.30
C LYS A 241 5.39 -1.36 16.27
N ARG A 242 4.89 -2.53 16.71
CA ARG A 242 5.68 -3.77 16.68
C ARG A 242 6.04 -4.19 15.26
N PHE A 243 5.09 -4.08 14.32
CA PHE A 243 5.31 -4.36 12.91
C PHE A 243 6.38 -3.44 12.30
N TRP A 244 6.38 -2.15 12.66
CA TRP A 244 7.42 -1.21 12.26
C TRP A 244 8.81 -1.64 12.73
N GLU A 245 8.96 -1.95 14.02
CA GLU A 245 10.25 -2.35 14.62
C GLU A 245 10.81 -3.64 14.00
N LEU A 246 9.93 -4.62 13.75
CA LEU A 246 10.30 -5.85 13.06
C LEU A 246 10.70 -5.58 11.60
N THR A 247 10.03 -4.65 10.93
CA THR A 247 10.36 -4.24 9.56
C THR A 247 11.72 -3.53 9.50
N GLU A 248 12.01 -2.64 10.44
CA GLU A 248 13.35 -2.01 10.57
C GLU A 248 14.43 -3.08 10.77
N THR A 249 14.17 -4.05 11.66
CA THR A 249 15.11 -5.16 11.90
C THR A 249 15.34 -6.00 10.64
N ALA A 250 14.27 -6.36 9.92
CA ALA A 250 14.37 -7.16 8.70
C ALA A 250 15.11 -6.42 7.56
N LEU A 251 15.04 -5.09 7.53
CA LEU A 251 15.76 -4.23 6.59
C LEU A 251 17.16 -3.81 7.06
N GLY A 252 17.57 -4.17 8.29
CA GLY A 252 18.84 -3.75 8.87
C GLY A 252 18.93 -2.24 9.13
N LEU A 253 17.81 -1.62 9.51
CA LEU A 253 17.71 -0.20 9.88
C LEU A 253 17.73 0.04 11.39
N ALA A 254 17.57 -1.01 12.20
CA ALA A 254 17.59 -0.98 13.67
C ALA A 254 19.01 -1.00 14.25
#